data_AF-A0A1J5P0X8-F1
#
_entry.id   AF-A0A1J5P0X8-F1
#
_cell.length_a   1.000
_cell.length_b   1.000
_cell.length_c   1.000
_cell.angle_alpha   90.00
_cell.angle_beta   90.00
_cell.angle_gamma   90.00
#
_symmetry.space_group_name_H-M   'P 1'
#
loop_
_entity.id
_entity.type
_entity.pdbx_description
1 polymer ?
#
loop_
_entity_poly.entity_id
_entity_poly.type
_entity_poly.pdbx_seq_one_letter_code
_entity_poly.pdbx_strand_id
1 'polypeptide(L)'
;MRIDCEYVIGADGFHGVSRKSIPKDVLREYEKVYPFGWLGVLSRTRPVSPELIYAKHERGFALCSLRSQTLSRYYIQVPLTDSPEDWPDDAFWAELKRRLPTEVANRLTTGPSIEKSVAPLRSYVAEPMSYGRLFLAGDAAHIVPPTGARGLNSAASDIYYLYHALVAHYRKGDDSGLDGYSRTALARIWKAQRFSWWMTMLLHRFPDRLAYDDKLQETELSYLFSSETALRLLAENYVGLPF
;
A
#
# COMPACT_ATOMS: atom_id res chain seq x y z
N MET A 1 5.36 29.01 -19.23
CA MET A 1 5.24 29.92 -18.07
C MET A 1 6.36 29.59 -17.09
N ARG A 2 7.07 30.59 -16.57
CA ARG A 2 8.11 30.42 -15.54
C ARG A 2 7.51 30.80 -14.18
N ILE A 3 7.83 30.04 -13.14
CA ILE A 3 7.47 30.35 -11.75
C ILE A 3 8.78 30.35 -10.97
N ASP A 4 9.07 31.45 -10.27
CA ASP A 4 10.21 31.55 -9.36
C ASP A 4 9.78 31.15 -7.95
N CYS A 5 10.57 30.32 -7.28
CA CYS A 5 10.28 29.81 -5.94
C CYS A 5 11.56 29.50 -5.18
N GLU A 6 11.47 29.49 -3.85
CA GLU A 6 12.60 29.10 -2.99
C GLU A 6 12.75 27.59 -2.86
N TYR A 7 11.64 26.85 -2.75
CA TYR A 7 11.64 25.40 -2.59
C TYR A 7 10.62 24.74 -3.51
N VAL A 8 10.88 23.49 -3.88
CA VAL A 8 9.98 22.65 -4.66
C VAL A 8 9.65 21.40 -3.88
N ILE A 9 8.35 21.08 -3.73
CA ILE A 9 7.88 19.80 -3.20
C ILE A 9 7.33 18.98 -4.37
N GLY A 10 8.08 17.95 -4.75
CA GLY A 10 7.66 16.94 -5.71
C GLY A 10 6.66 15.97 -5.10
N ALA A 11 5.36 16.27 -5.28
CA ALA A 11 4.24 15.41 -4.91
C ALA A 11 3.50 14.90 -6.17
N ASP A 12 4.27 14.58 -7.21
CA ASP A 12 3.82 14.29 -8.58
C ASP A 12 3.72 12.78 -8.89
N GLY A 13 3.74 11.95 -7.84
CA GLY A 13 3.50 10.52 -7.93
C GLY A 13 4.65 9.71 -8.54
N PHE A 14 4.44 8.40 -8.67
CA PHE A 14 5.51 7.47 -9.05
C PHE A 14 6.16 7.77 -10.41
N HIS A 15 5.41 8.33 -11.35
CA HIS A 15 5.88 8.66 -12.70
C HIS A 15 6.23 10.15 -12.88
N GLY A 16 6.15 10.92 -11.80
CA GLY A 16 6.44 12.35 -11.74
C GLY A 16 7.82 12.73 -12.27
N VAL A 17 7.99 14.02 -12.57
CA VAL A 17 9.24 14.59 -13.08
C VAL A 17 10.22 14.87 -11.95
N SER A 18 9.73 15.16 -10.74
CA SER A 18 10.53 15.65 -9.62
C SER A 18 11.67 14.70 -9.28
N ARG A 19 11.38 13.41 -9.08
CA ARG A 19 12.43 12.41 -8.81
C ARG A 19 13.42 12.26 -9.97
N LYS A 20 12.93 12.34 -11.21
CA LYS A 20 13.76 12.24 -12.43
C LYS A 20 14.68 13.45 -12.64
N SER A 21 14.39 14.57 -11.97
CA SER A 21 15.22 15.78 -12.00
C SER A 21 16.43 15.69 -11.06
N ILE A 22 16.51 14.68 -10.19
CA ILE A 22 17.66 14.44 -9.33
C ILE A 22 18.70 13.62 -10.12
N PRO A 23 20.01 13.97 -10.07
CA PRO A 23 21.06 13.19 -10.71
C PRO A 23 21.06 11.72 -10.25
N LYS A 24 21.23 10.80 -11.20
CA LYS A 24 21.11 9.35 -10.96
C LYS A 24 22.15 8.79 -9.99
N ASP A 25 23.29 9.45 -9.88
CA ASP A 25 24.39 9.10 -8.98
C ASP A 25 24.16 9.58 -7.53
N VAL A 26 23.16 10.43 -7.30
CA VAL A 26 22.74 10.86 -5.95
C VAL A 26 21.72 9.89 -5.36
N LEU A 27 20.80 9.38 -6.18
CA LEU A 27 19.72 8.49 -5.72
C LEU A 27 20.17 7.03 -5.67
N ARG A 28 19.88 6.39 -4.54
CA ARG A 28 19.84 4.94 -4.40
C ARG A 28 18.40 4.48 -4.35
N GLU A 29 18.03 3.61 -5.29
CA GLU A 29 16.69 3.07 -5.41
C GLU A 29 16.66 1.62 -4.91
N TYR A 30 15.64 1.29 -4.12
CA TYR A 30 15.37 -0.07 -3.65
C TYR A 30 14.02 -0.50 -4.17
N GLU A 31 13.95 -1.63 -4.87
CA GLU A 31 12.72 -2.09 -5.50
C GLU A 31 12.49 -3.59 -5.32
N LYS A 32 11.23 -3.94 -5.06
CA LYS A 32 10.69 -5.30 -5.17
C LYS A 32 9.36 -5.25 -5.93
N VAL A 33 9.31 -5.94 -7.07
CA VAL A 33 8.07 -6.18 -7.81
C VAL A 33 7.52 -7.54 -7.40
N TYR A 34 6.22 -7.59 -7.09
CA TYR A 34 5.54 -8.83 -6.71
C TYR A 34 4.93 -9.49 -7.96
N PRO A 35 4.97 -10.82 -8.11
CA PRO A 35 4.56 -11.52 -9.33
C PRO A 35 3.02 -11.69 -9.44
N PHE A 36 2.26 -10.70 -8.97
CA PHE A 36 0.80 -10.67 -9.00
C PHE A 36 0.29 -9.24 -8.86
N GLY A 37 -0.95 -9.03 -9.30
CA GLY A 37 -1.72 -7.81 -9.11
C GLY A 37 -2.96 -8.02 -8.26
N TRP A 38 -3.65 -6.93 -7.96
CA TRP A 38 -5.00 -6.94 -7.42
C TRP A 38 -5.99 -6.50 -8.50
N LEU A 39 -6.91 -7.39 -8.86
CA LEU A 39 -8.11 -7.01 -9.59
C LEU A 39 -9.10 -6.42 -8.58
N GLY A 40 -9.31 -5.11 -8.67
CA GLY A 40 -10.22 -4.37 -7.80
C GLY A 40 -11.54 -4.03 -8.47
N VAL A 41 -12.65 -4.27 -7.78
CA VAL A 41 -14.00 -3.92 -8.24
C VAL A 41 -14.68 -3.00 -7.23
N LEU A 42 -15.13 -1.84 -7.72
CA LEU A 42 -16.02 -0.94 -6.98
C LEU A 42 -17.47 -1.21 -7.43
N SER A 43 -18.38 -1.42 -6.49
CA SER A 43 -19.79 -1.73 -6.80
C SER A 43 -20.75 -1.05 -5.81
N ARG A 44 -21.91 -0.59 -6.29
CA ARG A 44 -22.98 0.01 -5.47
C ARG A 44 -23.77 -1.06 -4.71
N THR A 45 -23.07 -1.85 -3.91
CA THR A 45 -23.63 -2.92 -3.10
C THR A 45 -23.31 -2.68 -1.63
N ARG A 46 -24.17 -3.19 -0.76
CA ARG A 46 -23.94 -3.17 0.69
C ARG A 46 -22.69 -4.00 1.03
N PRO A 47 -21.78 -3.48 1.88
CA PRO A 47 -20.63 -4.26 2.35
C PRO A 47 -21.08 -5.56 3.03
N VAL A 48 -20.35 -6.64 2.78
CA VAL A 48 -20.63 -7.96 3.37
C VAL A 48 -20.37 -8.03 4.88
N SER A 49 -19.56 -7.10 5.38
CA SER A 49 -19.13 -6.98 6.78
C SER A 49 -19.03 -5.51 7.16
N PRO A 50 -19.30 -5.14 8.44
CA PRO A 50 -19.04 -3.78 8.93
C PRO A 50 -17.54 -3.43 8.98
N GLU A 51 -16.66 -4.45 9.00
CA GLU A 51 -15.21 -4.31 9.00
C GLU A 51 -14.58 -4.98 7.77
N LEU A 52 -13.30 -4.70 7.52
CA LEU A 52 -12.55 -5.31 6.43
C LEU A 52 -12.33 -6.81 6.70
N ILE A 53 -12.35 -7.63 5.64
CA ILE A 53 -11.95 -9.04 5.71
C ILE A 53 -10.77 -9.25 4.76
N TYR A 54 -9.61 -9.57 5.31
CA TYR A 54 -8.46 -10.09 4.56
C TYR A 54 -8.54 -11.62 4.56
N ALA A 55 -8.53 -12.22 3.38
CA ALA A 55 -8.64 -13.67 3.23
C ALA A 55 -7.42 -14.22 2.49
N LYS A 56 -6.69 -15.13 3.15
CA LYS A 56 -5.75 -16.04 2.51
C LYS A 56 -6.51 -17.28 2.07
N HIS A 57 -6.41 -17.64 0.80
CA HIS A 57 -7.03 -18.84 0.25
C HIS A 57 -6.05 -19.58 -0.67
N GLU A 58 -6.22 -20.88 -0.86
CA GLU A 58 -5.39 -21.68 -1.79
C GLU A 58 -5.46 -21.16 -3.24
N ARG A 59 -6.56 -20.48 -3.59
CA ARG A 59 -6.79 -19.82 -4.88
C ARG A 59 -6.19 -18.41 -4.97
N GLY A 60 -5.48 -17.96 -3.93
CA GLY A 60 -4.91 -16.61 -3.82
C GLY A 60 -5.67 -15.71 -2.86
N PHE A 61 -5.11 -14.53 -2.62
CA PHE A 61 -5.66 -13.54 -1.71
C PHE A 61 -7.02 -12.97 -2.16
N ALA A 62 -7.84 -12.57 -1.20
CA ALA A 62 -9.02 -11.74 -1.40
C ALA A 62 -9.18 -10.70 -0.27
N LEU A 63 -9.78 -9.55 -0.61
CA LEU A 63 -10.08 -8.47 0.34
C LEU A 63 -11.51 -7.97 0.16
N CYS A 64 -12.29 -8.00 1.25
CA CYS A 64 -13.55 -7.30 1.36
C CYS A 64 -13.31 -5.97 2.07
N SER A 65 -13.50 -4.86 1.35
CA SER A 65 -13.41 -3.51 1.88
C SER A 65 -14.66 -2.70 1.52
N LEU A 66 -14.76 -1.48 2.04
CA LEU A 66 -15.90 -0.61 1.90
C LEU A 66 -15.49 0.84 1.67
N ARG A 67 -16.45 1.62 1.15
CA ARG A 67 -16.38 3.08 1.06
C ARG A 67 -17.51 3.72 1.87
N SER A 68 -18.69 3.10 1.87
CA SER A 68 -19.85 3.48 2.68
C SER A 68 -20.77 2.26 2.89
N GLN A 69 -21.91 2.45 3.57
CA GLN A 69 -22.92 1.40 3.74
C GLN A 69 -23.61 0.97 2.42
N THR A 70 -23.39 1.69 1.32
CA THR A 70 -24.01 1.44 0.01
C THR A 70 -22.98 1.33 -1.12
N LEU A 71 -21.68 1.35 -0.80
CA LEU A 71 -20.59 1.33 -1.77
C LEU A 71 -19.43 0.48 -1.25
N SER A 72 -19.15 -0.60 -1.97
CA SER A 72 -18.16 -1.62 -1.58
C SER A 72 -16.99 -1.67 -2.55
N ARG A 73 -15.80 -2.01 -2.03
CA ARG A 73 -14.59 -2.22 -2.84
C ARG A 73 -14.00 -3.57 -2.50
N TYR A 74 -13.92 -4.45 -3.49
CA TYR A 74 -13.41 -5.80 -3.33
C TYR A 74 -12.16 -6.00 -4.17
N TYR A 75 -11.28 -6.89 -3.72
CA TYR A 75 -10.10 -7.27 -4.49
C TYR A 75 -9.91 -8.77 -4.48
N ILE A 76 -9.40 -9.29 -5.58
CA ILE A 76 -8.83 -10.64 -5.66
C ILE A 76 -7.42 -10.54 -6.24
N GLN A 77 -6.52 -11.38 -5.74
CA GLN A 77 -5.20 -11.56 -6.35
C GLN A 77 -5.34 -12.22 -7.73
N VAL A 78 -4.67 -11.66 -8.72
CA VAL A 78 -4.59 -12.18 -10.09
C VAL A 78 -3.15 -12.20 -10.61
N PRO A 79 -2.80 -13.06 -11.58
CA PRO A 79 -1.55 -12.95 -12.33
C PRO A 79 -1.37 -11.56 -12.94
N LEU A 80 -0.12 -11.14 -13.19
CA LEU A 80 0.17 -9.87 -13.87
C LEU A 80 -0.22 -9.86 -15.35
N THR A 81 -0.51 -11.02 -15.92
CA THR A 81 -0.96 -11.19 -17.30
C THR A 81 -2.44 -10.89 -17.49
N ASP A 82 -3.22 -10.90 -16.40
CA ASP A 82 -4.66 -10.66 -16.46
C ASP A 82 -4.94 -9.18 -16.68
N SER A 83 -5.96 -8.88 -17.50
CA SER A 83 -6.50 -7.54 -17.67
C SER A 83 -7.94 -7.44 -17.12
N PRO A 84 -8.46 -6.23 -16.83
CA PRO A 84 -9.85 -6.06 -16.40
C PRO A 84 -10.88 -6.65 -17.37
N GLU A 85 -10.57 -6.67 -18.66
CA GLU A 85 -11.44 -7.17 -19.73
C GLU A 85 -11.61 -8.69 -19.68
N ASP A 86 -10.62 -9.43 -19.18
CA ASP A 86 -10.67 -10.88 -19.00
C ASP A 86 -11.65 -11.32 -17.91
N TRP A 87 -12.11 -10.37 -17.08
CA TRP A 87 -12.90 -10.62 -15.88
C TRP A 87 -14.28 -9.97 -15.95
N PRO A 88 -15.29 -10.60 -16.58
CA PRO A 88 -16.69 -10.20 -16.44
C PRO A 88 -17.12 -10.14 -14.97
N ASP A 89 -18.10 -9.29 -14.64
CA ASP A 89 -18.53 -9.09 -13.24
C ASP A 89 -18.92 -10.42 -12.56
N ASP A 90 -19.66 -11.29 -13.25
CA ASP A 90 -20.07 -12.59 -12.71
C ASP A 90 -18.88 -13.50 -12.42
N ALA A 91 -17.83 -13.45 -13.25
CA ALA A 91 -16.60 -14.22 -13.03
C ALA A 91 -15.85 -13.70 -11.79
N PHE A 92 -15.74 -12.37 -11.63
CA PHE A 92 -15.16 -11.76 -10.43
C PHE A 92 -15.93 -12.16 -9.17
N TRP A 93 -17.27 -12.05 -9.18
CA TRP A 93 -18.09 -12.38 -8.02
C TRP A 93 -18.03 -13.86 -7.67
N ALA A 94 -18.04 -14.75 -8.66
CA ALA A 94 -17.91 -16.19 -8.46
C ALA A 94 -16.55 -16.53 -7.84
N GLU A 95 -15.46 -15.94 -8.33
CA GLU A 95 -14.12 -16.20 -7.80
C GLU A 95 -13.93 -15.60 -6.41
N LEU A 96 -14.44 -14.40 -6.16
CA LEU A 96 -14.43 -13.80 -4.81
C LEU A 96 -15.15 -14.71 -3.80
N LYS A 97 -16.34 -15.21 -4.13
CA LYS A 97 -17.08 -16.14 -3.26
C LYS A 97 -16.29 -17.41 -2.94
N ARG A 98 -15.56 -17.96 -3.91
CA ARG A 98 -14.71 -19.16 -3.71
C ARG A 98 -13.51 -18.93 -2.80
N ARG A 99 -13.11 -17.67 -2.57
CA ARG A 99 -11.97 -17.30 -1.72
C ARG A 99 -12.39 -16.88 -0.31
N LEU A 100 -13.70 -16.84 -0.04
CA LEU A 100 -14.26 -16.43 1.23
C LEU A 100 -14.86 -17.63 1.98
N PRO A 101 -14.94 -17.55 3.33
CA PRO A 101 -15.73 -18.50 4.10
C PRO A 101 -17.18 -18.57 3.59
N THR A 102 -17.78 -19.76 3.64
CA THR A 102 -19.09 -20.04 3.04
C THR A 102 -20.19 -19.10 3.59
N GLU A 103 -20.17 -18.84 4.88
CA GLU A 103 -21.11 -17.94 5.57
C GLU A 103 -20.94 -16.46 5.19
N VAL A 104 -19.73 -16.05 4.77
CA VAL A 104 -19.49 -14.71 4.23
C VAL A 104 -19.96 -14.65 2.78
N ALA A 105 -19.60 -15.65 1.98
CA ALA A 105 -19.98 -15.74 0.57
C ALA A 105 -21.51 -15.77 0.36
N ASN A 106 -22.25 -16.45 1.25
CA ASN A 106 -23.71 -16.54 1.19
C ASN A 106 -24.41 -15.21 1.53
N ARG A 107 -23.76 -14.31 2.27
CA ARG A 107 -24.29 -12.97 2.61
C ARG A 107 -23.82 -11.88 1.65
N LEU A 108 -22.90 -12.20 0.73
CA LEU A 108 -22.33 -11.24 -0.20
C LEU A 108 -23.37 -10.76 -1.20
N THR A 109 -23.66 -9.46 -1.17
CA THR A 109 -24.49 -8.80 -2.18
C THR A 109 -23.62 -8.45 -3.40
N THR A 110 -23.96 -9.00 -4.56
CA THR A 110 -23.26 -8.77 -5.82
C THR A 110 -24.02 -7.74 -6.67
N GLY A 111 -23.32 -7.11 -7.61
CA GLY A 111 -23.90 -6.10 -8.49
C GLY A 111 -22.90 -5.64 -9.56
N PRO A 112 -23.33 -4.80 -10.51
CA PRO A 112 -22.47 -4.35 -11.59
C PRO A 112 -21.27 -3.54 -11.04
N SER A 113 -20.14 -3.62 -11.73
CA SER A 113 -18.96 -2.81 -11.44
C SER A 113 -19.15 -1.36 -11.94
N ILE A 114 -18.75 -0.41 -11.10
CA ILE A 114 -18.62 1.02 -11.46
C ILE A 114 -17.22 1.27 -12.02
N GLU A 115 -16.23 0.62 -11.43
CA GLU A 115 -14.83 0.71 -11.80
C GLU A 115 -14.18 -0.65 -11.55
N LYS A 116 -13.36 -1.07 -12.52
CA LYS A 116 -12.59 -2.30 -12.48
C LYS A 116 -11.19 -2.02 -12.99
N SER A 117 -10.18 -2.43 -12.23
CA SER A 117 -8.77 -2.19 -12.58
C SER A 117 -7.87 -3.26 -11.98
N VAL A 118 -6.75 -3.55 -12.65
CA VAL A 118 -5.69 -4.38 -12.12
C VAL A 118 -4.55 -3.48 -11.65
N ALA A 119 -4.23 -3.51 -10.37
CA ALA A 119 -3.12 -2.77 -9.79
C ALA A 119 -1.93 -3.71 -9.53
N PRO A 120 -0.76 -3.49 -10.14
CA PRO A 120 0.44 -4.27 -9.83
C PRO A 120 0.94 -3.94 -8.42
N LEU A 121 1.49 -4.94 -7.72
CA LEU A 121 2.05 -4.75 -6.39
C LEU A 121 3.55 -4.48 -6.48
N ARG A 122 4.02 -3.42 -5.81
CA ARG A 122 5.43 -3.07 -5.72
C ARG A 122 5.78 -2.49 -4.34
N SER A 123 7.02 -2.71 -3.92
CA SER A 123 7.71 -1.90 -2.91
C SER A 123 8.80 -1.10 -3.62
N TYR A 124 8.85 0.20 -3.38
CA TYR A 124 9.87 1.09 -3.92
C TYR A 124 10.25 2.16 -2.89
N VAL A 125 11.54 2.49 -2.77
CA VAL A 125 12.05 3.62 -1.96
C VAL A 125 13.23 4.25 -2.70
N ALA A 126 13.24 5.59 -2.79
CA ALA A 126 14.38 6.38 -3.24
C ALA A 126 15.06 7.08 -2.05
N GLU A 127 16.38 6.95 -1.93
CA GLU A 127 17.20 7.60 -0.91
C GLU A 127 18.30 8.45 -1.57
N PRO A 128 18.54 9.70 -1.13
CA PRO A 128 17.73 10.50 -0.22
C PRO A 128 16.39 10.94 -0.84
N MET A 129 15.51 11.52 -0.03
CA MET A 129 14.23 12.09 -0.46
C MET A 129 14.31 13.60 -0.72
N SER A 130 15.51 14.15 -0.86
CA SER A 130 15.74 15.56 -1.17
C SER A 130 17.04 15.75 -1.95
N TYR A 131 17.08 16.82 -2.74
CA TYR A 131 18.28 17.26 -3.46
C TYR A 131 18.27 18.78 -3.62
N GLY A 132 19.24 19.45 -2.97
CA GLY A 132 19.25 20.91 -2.90
C GLY A 132 17.94 21.44 -2.29
N ARG A 133 17.18 22.20 -3.08
CA ARG A 133 15.89 22.79 -2.65
C ARG A 133 14.66 22.02 -3.14
N LEU A 134 14.86 20.81 -3.68
CA LEU A 134 13.80 19.88 -4.08
C LEU A 134 13.61 18.81 -3.01
N PHE A 135 12.36 18.61 -2.59
CA PHE A 135 11.94 17.56 -1.66
C PHE A 135 10.91 16.65 -2.33
N LEU A 136 11.05 15.33 -2.18
CA LEU A 136 10.12 14.35 -2.73
C LEU A 136 9.15 13.86 -1.64
N ALA A 137 7.85 13.82 -1.91
CA ALA A 137 6.84 13.37 -0.95
C ALA A 137 5.89 12.33 -1.55
N GLY A 138 5.47 11.36 -0.73
CA GLY A 138 4.54 10.30 -1.12
C GLY A 138 5.09 9.43 -2.26
N ASP A 139 4.22 9.11 -3.21
CA ASP A 139 4.53 8.23 -4.35
C ASP A 139 5.69 8.73 -5.23
N ALA A 140 6.07 10.01 -5.14
CA ALA A 140 7.27 10.53 -5.79
C ALA A 140 8.57 9.99 -5.17
N ALA A 141 8.54 9.51 -3.92
CA ALA A 141 9.71 8.99 -3.19
C ALA A 141 9.59 7.49 -2.86
N HIS A 142 8.40 6.99 -2.57
CA HIS A 142 8.20 5.60 -2.12
C HIS A 142 6.86 5.03 -2.53
N ILE A 143 6.79 3.72 -2.76
CA ILE A 143 5.57 2.96 -3.02
C ILE A 143 5.53 1.76 -2.10
N VAL A 144 4.38 1.48 -1.51
CA VAL A 144 4.14 0.30 -0.66
C VAL A 144 3.06 -0.58 -1.30
N PRO A 145 3.13 -1.92 -1.15
CA PRO A 145 2.05 -2.77 -1.59
C PRO A 145 0.78 -2.44 -0.77
N PRO A 146 -0.40 -2.43 -1.42
CA PRO A 146 -1.64 -1.94 -0.81
C PRO A 146 -2.13 -2.81 0.36
N THR A 147 -1.59 -4.02 0.53
CA THR A 147 -1.91 -4.95 1.63
C THR A 147 -1.78 -4.33 3.02
N GLY A 148 -0.82 -3.41 3.22
CA GLY A 148 -0.63 -2.72 4.50
C GLY A 148 -1.48 -1.46 4.69
N ALA A 149 -2.19 -1.02 3.64
CA ALA A 149 -2.93 0.24 3.57
C ALA A 149 -2.12 1.50 3.96
N ARG A 150 -0.84 1.56 3.55
CA ARG A 150 0.10 2.60 4.00
C ARG A 150 0.38 3.75 3.03
N GLY A 151 0.14 3.62 1.72
CA GLY A 151 0.62 4.61 0.73
C GLY A 151 0.23 6.05 1.05
N LEU A 152 -1.07 6.34 1.08
CA LEU A 152 -1.59 7.68 1.40
C LEU A 152 -1.20 8.14 2.81
N ASN A 153 -1.17 7.22 3.79
CA ASN A 153 -0.82 7.53 5.17
C ASN A 153 0.66 7.93 5.31
N SER A 154 1.56 7.29 4.56
CA SER A 154 2.98 7.62 4.52
C SER A 154 3.21 8.95 3.80
N ALA A 155 2.49 9.22 2.71
CA ALA A 155 2.51 10.53 2.05
C ALA A 155 2.07 11.65 3.00
N ALA A 156 1.04 11.40 3.83
CA ALA A 156 0.59 12.37 4.83
C ALA A 156 1.67 12.71 5.88
N SER A 157 2.44 11.70 6.34
CA SER A 157 3.57 11.98 7.25
C SER A 157 4.69 12.77 6.59
N ASP A 158 4.98 12.53 5.30
CA ASP A 158 5.99 13.31 4.57
C ASP A 158 5.61 14.78 4.50
N ILE A 159 4.35 15.06 4.15
CA ILE A 159 3.82 16.42 4.12
C ILE A 159 3.82 17.06 5.50
N TYR A 160 3.50 16.30 6.56
CA TYR A 160 3.59 16.78 7.93
C TYR A 160 5.01 17.24 8.28
N TYR A 161 6.03 16.42 7.98
CA TYR A 161 7.43 16.77 8.24
C TYR A 161 7.87 18.00 7.44
N LEU A 162 7.57 18.05 6.14
CA LEU A 162 7.92 19.20 5.29
C LEU A 162 7.21 20.48 5.72
N TYR A 163 5.92 20.40 6.07
CA TYR A 163 5.16 21.55 6.55
C TYR A 163 5.80 22.14 7.81
N HIS A 164 6.07 21.31 8.82
CA HIS A 164 6.67 21.79 10.06
C HIS A 164 8.10 22.30 9.87
N ALA A 165 8.89 21.67 9.00
CA ALA A 165 10.21 22.14 8.62
C ALA A 165 10.16 23.52 7.94
N LEU A 166 9.26 23.72 6.97
CA LEU A 166 9.09 25.00 6.28
C LEU A 166 8.56 26.09 7.22
N VAL A 167 7.65 25.77 8.14
CA VAL A 167 7.18 26.72 9.16
C VAL A 167 8.31 27.15 10.08
N ALA A 168 9.19 26.23 10.50
CA ALA A 168 10.36 26.54 11.32
C ALA A 168 11.36 27.42 10.55
N HIS A 169 11.67 27.07 9.30
CA HIS A 169 12.52 27.86 8.42
C HIS A 169 12.04 29.30 8.29
N TYR A 170 10.80 29.51 7.83
CA TYR A 170 10.31 30.85 7.55
C TYR A 170 9.98 31.69 8.78
N ARG A 171 9.60 31.08 9.91
CA ARG A 171 9.22 31.83 11.12
C ARG A 171 10.36 32.01 12.12
N LYS A 172 11.36 31.12 12.09
CA LYS A 172 12.41 31.05 13.12
C LYS A 172 13.82 31.01 12.53
N GLY A 173 13.98 30.92 11.22
CA GLY A 173 15.29 30.73 10.58
C GLY A 173 15.92 29.38 10.93
N ASP A 174 15.10 28.37 11.23
CA ASP A 174 15.55 27.04 11.65
C ASP A 174 15.40 26.02 10.51
N ASP A 175 16.52 25.64 9.92
CA ASP A 175 16.61 24.75 8.76
C ASP A 175 16.75 23.28 9.16
N SER A 176 16.87 22.99 10.47
CA SER A 176 17.16 21.64 10.96
C SER A 176 16.13 20.59 10.50
N GLY A 177 14.87 20.97 10.36
CA GLY A 177 13.81 20.12 9.82
C GLY A 177 13.95 19.82 8.32
N LEU A 178 14.43 20.79 7.53
CA LEU A 178 14.65 20.62 6.09
C LEU A 178 15.90 19.76 5.85
N ASP A 179 17.00 20.06 6.55
CA ASP A 179 18.25 19.30 6.50
C ASP A 179 18.06 17.85 6.98
N GLY A 180 17.20 17.67 8.00
CA GLY A 180 16.87 16.37 8.58
C GLY A 180 15.77 15.60 7.85
N TYR A 181 15.11 16.19 6.84
CA TYR A 181 13.88 15.65 6.26
C TYR A 181 13.99 14.20 5.82
N SER A 182 14.96 13.90 4.95
CA SER A 182 15.16 12.57 4.38
C SER A 182 15.34 11.51 5.47
N ARG A 183 16.16 11.81 6.50
CA ARG A 183 16.42 10.88 7.60
C ARG A 183 15.15 10.58 8.41
N THR A 184 14.38 11.62 8.75
CA THR A 184 13.15 11.49 9.54
C THR A 184 12.08 10.73 8.76
N ALA A 185 11.83 11.11 7.50
CA ALA A 185 10.83 10.47 6.65
C ALA A 185 11.18 8.99 6.40
N LEU A 186 12.44 8.70 6.01
CA LEU A 186 12.88 7.33 5.71
C LEU A 186 12.78 6.39 6.91
N ALA A 187 13.06 6.86 8.13
CA ALA A 187 12.92 6.05 9.35
C ALA A 187 11.48 5.53 9.55
N ARG A 188 10.48 6.32 9.13
CA ARG A 188 9.07 5.92 9.15
C ARG A 188 8.70 5.07 7.94
N ILE A 189 9.14 5.47 6.74
CA ILE A 189 8.85 4.77 5.49
C ILE A 189 9.34 3.33 5.54
N TRP A 190 10.55 3.07 6.04
CA TRP A 190 11.05 1.69 6.14
C TRP A 190 10.25 0.81 7.10
N LYS A 191 9.69 1.37 8.18
CA LYS A 191 8.78 0.63 9.07
C LYS A 191 7.46 0.30 8.35
N ALA A 192 6.93 1.26 7.58
CA ALA A 192 5.73 1.03 6.76
C ALA A 192 5.98 0.03 5.62
N GLN A 193 7.15 0.06 4.99
CA GLN A 193 7.58 -0.92 3.99
C GLN A 193 7.67 -2.32 4.59
N ARG A 194 8.36 -2.48 5.73
CA ARG A 194 8.46 -3.75 6.44
C ARG A 194 7.07 -4.32 6.75
N PHE A 195 6.16 -3.51 7.28
CA PHE A 195 4.81 -3.96 7.60
C PHE A 195 4.02 -4.37 6.35
N SER A 196 4.06 -3.55 5.29
CA SER A 196 3.33 -3.83 4.05
C SER A 196 3.89 -5.04 3.32
N TRP A 197 5.21 -5.22 3.33
CA TRP A 197 5.90 -6.42 2.85
C TRP A 197 5.46 -7.64 3.63
N TRP A 198 5.51 -7.60 4.98
CA TRP A 198 5.13 -8.74 5.83
C TRP A 198 3.68 -9.16 5.61
N MET A 199 2.72 -8.21 5.60
CA MET A 199 1.32 -8.48 5.27
C MET A 199 1.17 -9.12 3.88
N THR A 200 1.93 -8.64 2.89
CA THR A 200 1.90 -9.20 1.53
C THR A 200 2.42 -10.62 1.50
N MET A 201 3.55 -10.88 2.17
CA MET A 201 4.13 -12.22 2.28
C MET A 201 3.22 -13.19 3.04
N LEU A 202 2.49 -12.71 4.05
CA LEU A 202 1.62 -13.53 4.89
C LEU A 202 0.33 -13.96 4.20
N LEU A 203 -0.27 -13.08 3.38
CA LEU A 203 -1.66 -13.26 2.92
C LEU A 203 -1.81 -13.70 1.46
N HIS A 204 -0.77 -13.53 0.63
CA HIS A 204 -0.83 -13.87 -0.79
C HIS A 204 -0.33 -15.30 -1.06
N ARG A 205 -0.55 -15.78 -2.28
CA ARG A 205 0.11 -16.97 -2.85
C ARG A 205 1.18 -16.52 -3.85
N PHE A 206 2.41 -17.02 -3.78
CA PHE A 206 3.45 -16.77 -4.79
C PHE A 206 3.49 -17.96 -5.75
N PRO A 207 3.83 -17.76 -7.03
CA PRO A 207 4.18 -18.86 -7.91
C PRO A 207 5.42 -19.59 -7.37
N ASP A 208 5.57 -20.86 -7.75
CA ASP A 208 6.77 -21.69 -7.54
C ASP A 208 7.26 -21.81 -6.08
N ARG A 209 6.36 -21.73 -5.11
CA ARG A 209 6.70 -21.90 -3.69
C ARG A 209 7.04 -23.34 -3.34
N LEU A 210 8.00 -23.49 -2.43
CA LEU A 210 8.27 -24.77 -1.80
C LEU A 210 7.19 -25.09 -0.77
N ALA A 211 6.89 -26.37 -0.56
CA ALA A 211 5.96 -26.80 0.50
C ALA A 211 6.40 -26.32 1.90
N TYR A 212 7.71 -26.10 2.08
CA TYR A 212 8.29 -25.51 3.28
C TYR A 212 7.81 -24.06 3.51
N ASP A 213 7.76 -23.23 2.47
CA ASP A 213 7.33 -21.83 2.57
C ASP A 213 5.85 -21.72 2.92
N ASP A 214 5.02 -22.61 2.34
CA ASP A 214 3.59 -22.69 2.66
C ASP A 214 3.38 -23.10 4.12
N LYS A 215 4.17 -24.05 4.64
CA LYS A 215 4.14 -24.43 6.06
C LYS A 215 4.54 -23.29 6.97
N LEU A 216 5.61 -22.56 6.65
CA LEU A 216 6.01 -21.38 7.44
C LEU A 216 4.94 -20.27 7.41
N GLN A 217 4.32 -20.03 6.25
CA GLN A 217 3.25 -19.03 6.15
C GLN A 217 2.03 -19.41 7.00
N GLU A 218 1.65 -20.69 7.02
CA GLU A 218 0.59 -21.21 7.91
C GLU A 218 0.98 -21.09 9.38
N THR A 219 2.22 -21.44 9.74
CA THR A 219 2.72 -21.31 11.11
C THR A 219 2.74 -19.86 11.57
N GLU A 220 3.15 -18.92 10.72
CA GLU A 220 3.16 -17.48 11.04
C GLU A 220 1.74 -16.96 11.31
N LEU A 221 0.75 -17.34 10.50
CA LEU A 221 -0.66 -17.01 10.76
C LEU A 221 -1.16 -17.64 12.05
N SER A 222 -0.85 -18.91 12.29
CA SER A 222 -1.23 -19.60 13.52
C SER A 222 -0.63 -18.92 14.75
N TYR A 223 0.65 -18.53 14.69
CA TYR A 223 1.34 -17.83 15.77
C TYR A 223 0.72 -16.46 16.03
N LEU A 224 0.44 -15.71 14.94
CA LEU A 224 -0.23 -14.42 15.02
C LEU A 224 -1.56 -14.51 15.79
N PHE A 225 -2.38 -15.53 15.50
CA PHE A 225 -3.67 -15.70 16.18
C PHE A 225 -3.58 -16.33 17.58
N SER A 226 -2.49 -17.00 17.92
CA SER A 226 -2.29 -17.58 19.26
C SER A 226 -1.54 -16.68 20.24
N SER A 227 -0.99 -15.55 19.79
CA SER A 227 -0.13 -14.67 20.60
C SER A 227 -0.70 -13.26 20.71
N GLU A 228 -1.09 -12.84 21.91
CA GLU A 228 -1.56 -11.47 22.16
C GLU A 228 -0.50 -10.42 21.81
N THR A 229 0.78 -10.72 22.03
CA THR A 229 1.89 -9.83 21.68
C THR A 229 1.99 -9.66 20.16
N ALA A 230 1.82 -10.74 19.39
CA ALA A 230 1.84 -10.68 17.93
C ALA A 230 0.62 -9.90 17.40
N LEU A 231 -0.57 -10.09 17.98
CA LEU A 231 -1.76 -9.31 17.63
C LEU A 231 -1.59 -7.82 17.93
N ARG A 232 -0.97 -7.48 19.07
CA ARG A 232 -0.65 -6.08 19.42
C ARG A 232 0.31 -5.47 18.41
N LEU A 233 1.33 -6.22 17.98
CA LEU A 233 2.28 -5.79 16.95
C LEU A 233 1.61 -5.55 15.59
N LEU A 234 0.69 -6.43 15.18
CA LEU A 234 -0.15 -6.21 14.01
C LEU A 234 -0.96 -4.91 14.18
N ALA A 235 -1.64 -4.76 15.32
CA ALA A 235 -2.54 -3.64 15.57
C ALA A 235 -1.82 -2.29 15.55
N GLU A 236 -0.69 -2.15 16.26
CA GLU A 236 0.07 -0.90 16.31
C GLU A 236 0.58 -0.48 14.91
N ASN A 237 1.00 -1.46 14.11
CA ASN A 237 1.46 -1.17 12.76
C ASN A 237 0.26 -0.88 11.85
N TYR A 238 -0.89 -1.54 12.06
CA TYR A 238 -2.10 -1.34 11.28
C TYR A 238 -2.77 0.03 11.52
N VAL A 239 -2.80 0.52 12.76
CA VAL A 239 -3.28 1.88 13.06
C VAL A 239 -2.27 2.96 12.68
N GLY A 240 -0.98 2.60 12.63
CA GLY A 240 0.12 3.47 12.24
C GLY A 240 0.93 3.93 13.44
N LEU A 241 2.25 3.92 13.28
CA LEU A 241 3.19 4.30 14.33
C LEU A 241 3.16 5.83 14.57
N PRO A 242 3.67 6.33 15.71
CA PRO A 242 3.80 7.77 15.97
C PRO A 242 4.61 8.51 14.90
N PHE A 243 4.33 9.81 14.74
CA PHE A 243 5.03 10.71 13.82
C PHE A 243 6.37 11.16 14.40
#